data_AF-A0A3D4KT07-F1
#
_entry.id   AF-A0A3D4KT07-F1
#
_cell.length_a   1.000
_cell.length_b   1.000
_cell.length_c   1.000
_cell.angle_alpha   90.00
_cell.angle_beta   90.00
_cell.angle_gamma   90.00
#
_symmetry.space_group_name_H-M   'P 1'
#
loop_
_entity.id
_entity.type
_entity.pdbx_description
1 polymer ?
#
loop_
_entity_poly.entity_id
_entity_poly.type
_entity_poly.pdbx_seq_one_letter_code
_entity_poly.pdbx_strand_id
1 'polypeptide(L)'
;MRFTDKFGMAFGSLMKRKLRTFLTILGVMIGISSIIIMLGLGEGMKQESMKMIEEYGGLRTVEVREGGQPGSDQSSKSNGSSDPLDTKLTDNTIETISSIPHVEQVYPILEFQAIIQTGAYMSSLYGGRAMPLDVLRDMNWEFAEGGWPNEGEELQFVYGNMVLQDFQDLRGNAIYWSTGKLPDIDLMNDKMFTVFDVEAYEASKGGSGQSSETAVAVAGSDGGVVITGTGSADGGSQQAPQAPKKYIVPAAGVLAGDQDDYKEYSWNTYCDIEALERMFKKVFKNKPIPGQPLRKNG
;
A
#
# COMPACT_ATOMS: atom_id res chain seq x y z
N MET A 1 52.15 42.35 36.62
CA MET A 1 50.77 41.89 36.88
C MET A 1 50.57 40.54 36.19
N ARG A 2 50.29 39.49 36.95
CA ARG A 2 50.07 38.14 36.39
C ARG A 2 48.66 38.08 35.76
N PHE A 3 48.48 37.35 34.67
CA PHE A 3 47.18 37.23 33.98
C PHE A 3 46.07 36.69 34.91
N THR A 4 46.45 35.84 35.87
CA THR A 4 45.57 35.31 36.91
C THR A 4 44.98 36.40 37.82
N ASP A 5 45.76 37.45 38.10
CA ASP A 5 45.34 38.58 38.94
C ASP A 5 44.32 39.48 38.22
N LYS A 6 44.51 39.67 36.90
CA LYS A 6 43.56 40.40 36.04
C LYS A 6 42.21 39.67 35.95
N PHE A 7 42.21 38.35 35.84
CA PHE A 7 40.98 37.55 35.82
C PHE A 7 40.24 37.60 37.16
N GLY A 8 40.97 37.52 38.28
CA GLY A 8 40.40 37.67 39.63
C GLY A 8 39.74 39.04 39.84
N MET A 9 40.40 40.13 39.43
CA MET A 9 39.84 41.48 39.49
C MET A 9 38.59 41.66 38.60
N ALA A 10 38.59 41.09 37.39
CA ALA A 10 37.46 41.15 36.47
C ALA A 10 36.23 40.40 37.02
N PHE A 11 36.42 39.20 37.57
CA PHE A 11 35.35 38.41 38.17
C PHE A 11 34.77 39.09 39.43
N GLY A 12 35.63 39.64 40.28
CA GLY A 12 35.21 40.44 41.43
C GLY A 12 34.39 41.68 41.06
N SER A 13 34.71 42.33 39.92
CA SER A 13 33.95 43.46 39.39
C SER A 13 32.55 43.05 38.89
N LEU A 14 32.44 41.91 38.20
CA LEU A 14 31.16 41.36 37.75
C LEU A 14 30.25 40.96 38.92
N MET A 15 30.82 40.40 40.00
CA MET A 15 30.10 40.02 41.22
C MET A 15 29.57 41.21 42.04
N LYS A 16 30.07 42.44 41.84
CA LYS A 16 29.52 43.65 42.48
C LYS A 16 28.19 44.09 41.87
N ARG A 17 27.89 43.72 40.62
CA ARG A 17 26.66 44.10 39.89
C ARG A 17 25.83 42.87 39.51
N LYS A 18 25.52 42.05 40.51
CA LYS A 18 24.88 40.72 40.37
C LYS A 18 23.66 40.72 39.43
N LEU A 19 22.72 41.66 39.60
CA LEU A 19 21.49 41.70 38.80
C LEU A 19 21.76 41.98 37.32
N ARG A 20 22.59 42.98 37.02
CA ARG A 20 22.92 43.35 35.63
C ARG A 20 23.67 42.23 34.92
N THR A 21 24.70 41.69 35.56
CA THR A 21 25.51 40.59 35.02
C THR A 21 24.66 39.34 34.79
N PHE A 22 23.74 39.02 35.72
CA PHE A 22 22.84 37.89 35.58
C PHE A 22 21.87 38.05 34.40
N LEU A 23 21.19 39.19 34.27
CA LEU A 23 20.24 39.44 33.17
C LEU A 23 20.93 39.40 31.79
N THR A 24 22.16 39.91 31.67
CA THR A 24 22.91 39.87 30.40
C THR A 24 23.35 38.45 30.04
N ILE A 25 23.81 37.66 31.01
CA ILE A 25 24.19 36.27 30.78
C ILE A 25 22.96 35.43 30.44
N LEU A 26 21.84 35.66 31.13
CA LEU A 26 20.59 34.96 30.87
C LEU A 26 20.10 35.20 29.44
N GLY A 27 20.14 36.44 28.95
CA GLY A 27 19.77 36.76 27.57
C GLY A 27 20.64 36.04 26.54
N VAL A 28 21.96 36.02 26.75
CA VAL A 28 22.89 35.30 25.86
C VAL A 28 22.67 33.78 25.93
N MET A 29 22.44 33.23 27.12
CA MET A 29 22.16 31.80 27.30
C MET A 29 20.88 31.36 26.59
N ILE A 30 19.80 32.12 26.74
CA ILE A 30 18.53 31.82 26.06
C ILE A 30 18.72 31.88 24.55
N GLY A 31 19.42 32.91 24.03
CA GLY A 31 19.65 33.08 22.59
C GLY A 31 20.50 31.96 21.98
N ILE A 32 21.59 31.57 22.63
CA ILE A 32 22.44 30.46 22.14
C ILE A 32 21.66 29.14 22.23
N SER A 33 20.90 28.92 23.32
CA SER A 33 20.11 27.69 23.49
C SER A 33 19.04 27.54 22.41
N SER A 34 18.31 28.61 22.06
CA SER A 34 17.29 28.54 21.00
C SER A 34 17.88 28.22 19.64
N ILE A 35 19.07 28.74 19.33
CA ILE A 35 19.77 28.44 18.07
C ILE A 35 20.21 26.97 18.04
N ILE A 36 20.78 26.46 19.13
CA ILE A 36 21.20 25.05 19.22
C ILE A 36 20.01 24.10 19.09
N ILE A 37 18.90 24.38 19.76
CA ILE A 37 17.68 23.57 19.66
C ILE A 37 17.16 23.56 18.22
N MET A 38 17.09 24.72 17.57
CA MET A 38 16.64 24.83 16.19
C MET A 38 17.54 24.03 15.23
N LEU A 39 18.86 24.12 15.39
CA LEU A 39 19.81 23.36 14.57
C LEU A 39 19.73 21.85 14.85
N GLY A 40 19.59 21.44 16.11
CA GLY A 40 19.46 20.05 16.51
C GLY A 40 18.18 19.41 15.96
N LEU A 41 17.05 20.11 16.05
CA LEU A 41 15.79 19.66 15.44
C LEU A 41 15.90 19.60 13.91
N GLY A 42 16.51 20.62 13.28
CA GLY A 42 16.68 20.64 11.84
C GLY A 42 17.51 19.48 11.30
N GLU A 43 18.63 19.17 11.97
CA GLU A 43 19.49 18.04 11.59
C GLU A 43 18.82 16.69 11.88
N GLY A 44 18.13 16.56 13.02
CA GLY A 44 17.38 15.34 13.35
C GLY A 44 16.27 15.05 12.33
N MET A 45 15.48 16.06 11.96
CA MET A 45 14.45 15.91 10.93
C MET A 45 15.03 15.52 9.57
N LYS A 46 16.19 16.08 9.21
CA LYS A 46 16.88 15.72 7.96
C LYS A 46 17.35 14.26 7.99
N GLN A 47 17.92 13.80 9.09
CA GLN A 47 18.37 12.41 9.24
C GLN A 47 17.20 11.44 9.17
N GLU A 48 16.12 11.71 9.90
CA GLU A 48 14.90 10.89 9.84
C GLU A 48 14.27 10.90 8.43
N SER A 49 14.20 12.05 7.78
CA SER A 49 13.70 12.15 6.41
C SER A 49 14.57 11.38 5.42
N MET A 50 15.90 11.38 5.59
CA MET A 50 16.82 10.62 4.75
C MET A 50 16.65 9.12 4.97
N LYS A 51 16.55 8.69 6.24
CA LYS A 51 16.32 7.29 6.62
C LYS A 51 15.01 6.76 6.04
N MET A 52 13.94 7.56 6.13
CA MET A 52 12.66 7.23 5.50
C MET A 52 12.82 7.02 3.99
N ILE A 53 13.50 7.91 3.28
CA ILE A 53 13.75 7.75 1.83
C ILE A 53 14.53 6.46 1.54
N GLU A 54 15.56 6.15 2.34
CA GLU A 54 16.34 4.92 2.20
C GLU A 54 15.49 3.66 2.41
N GLU A 55 14.57 3.68 3.36
CA GLU A 55 13.63 2.57 3.63
C GLU A 55 12.61 2.36 2.51
N TYR A 56 12.21 3.41 1.77
CA TYR A 56 11.33 3.31 0.59
C TYR A 56 12.07 2.93 -0.72
N GLY A 57 13.20 2.21 -0.62
CA GLY A 57 14.01 1.81 -1.78
C GLY A 57 14.98 2.89 -2.29
N GLY A 58 15.08 4.03 -1.59
CA GLY A 58 16.01 5.10 -1.89
C GLY A 58 15.79 5.78 -3.24
N LEU A 59 16.84 6.46 -3.73
CA LEU A 59 16.85 7.10 -5.05
C LEU A 59 17.25 6.14 -6.19
N ARG A 60 17.36 4.84 -5.89
CA ARG A 60 17.85 3.80 -6.81
C ARG A 60 16.73 2.97 -7.43
N THR A 61 15.54 3.01 -6.83
CA THR A 61 14.37 2.29 -7.32
C THR A 61 13.56 3.21 -8.25
N VAL A 62 13.23 2.70 -9.43
CA VAL A 62 12.35 3.37 -10.38
C VAL A 62 11.14 2.48 -10.62
N GLU A 63 9.98 2.91 -10.15
CA GLU A 63 8.73 2.21 -10.41
C GLU A 63 8.18 2.62 -11.78
N VAL A 64 8.07 1.66 -12.69
CA VAL A 64 7.45 1.87 -14.00
C VAL A 64 6.04 1.29 -13.93
N ARG A 65 5.04 2.18 -13.98
CA ARG A 65 3.62 1.80 -14.01
C ARG A 65 3.04 2.00 -15.40
N GLU A 66 2.05 1.19 -15.75
CA GLU A 66 1.27 1.40 -16.97
C GLU A 66 0.52 2.74 -16.88
N GLY A 67 0.53 3.50 -17.97
CA GLY A 67 -0.23 4.75 -18.06
C GLY A 67 -1.72 4.48 -18.27
N GLY A 68 -2.55 4.89 -17.31
CA GLY A 68 -4.02 4.82 -17.40
C GLY A 68 -4.66 4.52 -16.05
N GLN A 69 -5.66 5.31 -15.67
CA GLN A 69 -6.40 5.11 -14.42
C GLN A 69 -7.17 3.77 -14.51
N PRO A 70 -7.12 2.89 -13.48
CA PRO A 70 -8.01 1.76 -13.39
C PRO A 70 -9.47 2.25 -13.43
N GLY A 71 -10.23 1.86 -14.45
CA GLY A 71 -11.64 2.25 -14.60
C GLY A 71 -11.92 3.52 -15.40
N SER A 72 -10.91 4.21 -15.96
CA SER A 72 -11.18 5.21 -17.01
C SER A 72 -11.37 4.49 -18.34
N ASP A 73 -12.62 4.45 -18.80
CA ASP A 73 -12.95 4.04 -20.16
C ASP A 73 -12.07 4.81 -21.15
N GLN A 74 -11.40 4.07 -22.03
CA GLN A 74 -10.35 4.57 -22.94
C GLN A 74 -10.91 5.66 -23.87
N SER A 75 -10.87 6.91 -23.44
CA SER A 75 -11.17 8.07 -24.29
C SER A 75 -9.92 8.80 -24.78
N SER A 76 -8.73 8.40 -24.33
CA SER A 76 -7.46 8.83 -24.94
C SER A 76 -6.90 7.73 -25.84
N LYS A 77 -7.63 7.41 -26.91
CA LYS A 77 -7.03 6.78 -28.10
C LYS A 77 -6.00 7.76 -28.65
N SER A 78 -4.73 7.56 -28.31
CA SER A 78 -3.65 8.10 -29.13
C SER A 78 -3.81 7.50 -30.52
N ASN A 79 -4.06 8.33 -31.52
CA ASN A 79 -4.22 7.94 -32.91
C ASN A 79 -3.05 7.05 -33.37
N GLY A 80 -3.22 5.72 -33.43
CA GLY A 80 -2.28 4.86 -34.18
C GLY A 80 -2.13 3.40 -33.75
N SER A 81 -2.36 3.02 -32.49
CA SER A 81 -2.12 1.64 -32.04
C SER A 81 -3.38 0.77 -32.17
N SER A 82 -3.30 -0.30 -32.96
CA SER A 82 -4.39 -1.24 -33.22
C SER A 82 -4.48 -2.40 -32.21
N ASP A 83 -3.49 -2.55 -31.33
CA ASP A 83 -3.43 -3.62 -30.34
C ASP A 83 -3.56 -3.06 -28.91
N PRO A 84 -4.56 -3.49 -28.11
CA PRO A 84 -4.71 -3.11 -26.70
C PRO A 84 -3.53 -3.53 -25.80
N LEU A 85 -2.56 -4.30 -26.32
CA LEU A 85 -1.34 -4.69 -25.62
C LEU A 85 -0.18 -3.70 -25.77
N ASP A 86 -0.22 -2.75 -26.74
CA ASP A 86 0.89 -1.82 -26.99
C ASP A 86 1.16 -0.85 -25.83
N THR A 87 0.17 -0.62 -24.96
CA THR A 87 0.30 0.22 -23.76
C THR A 87 0.64 -0.57 -22.50
N LYS A 88 0.83 -1.89 -22.60
CA LYS A 88 1.04 -2.80 -21.47
C LYS A 88 2.51 -3.14 -21.26
N LEU A 89 2.87 -3.37 -20.00
CA LEU A 89 4.21 -3.85 -19.65
C LEU A 89 4.29 -5.33 -20.01
N THR A 90 5.22 -5.66 -20.92
CA THR A 90 5.46 -7.04 -21.37
C THR A 90 6.88 -7.45 -20.99
N ASP A 91 7.18 -8.75 -20.99
CA ASP A 91 8.52 -9.29 -20.73
C ASP A 91 9.63 -8.64 -21.61
N ASN A 92 9.28 -8.22 -22.83
CA ASN A 92 10.20 -7.49 -23.71
C ASN A 92 10.60 -6.11 -23.13
N THR A 93 9.68 -5.44 -22.42
CA THR A 93 9.97 -4.19 -21.71
C THR A 93 10.99 -4.42 -20.59
N ILE A 94 10.88 -5.55 -19.89
CA ILE A 94 11.85 -5.94 -18.84
C ILE A 94 13.24 -6.12 -19.45
N GLU A 95 13.35 -6.84 -20.57
CA GLU A 95 14.62 -7.06 -21.27
C GLU A 95 15.22 -5.75 -21.80
N THR A 96 14.37 -4.86 -22.34
CA THR A 96 14.79 -3.53 -22.83
C THR A 96 15.35 -2.67 -21.69
N ILE A 97 14.67 -2.63 -20.54
CA ILE A 97 15.11 -1.85 -19.37
C ILE A 97 16.36 -2.47 -18.76
N SER A 98 16.45 -3.80 -18.70
CA SER A 98 17.62 -4.51 -18.19
C SER A 98 18.87 -4.25 -19.03
N SER A 99 18.72 -3.92 -20.31
CA SER A 99 19.82 -3.58 -21.22
C SER A 99 20.37 -2.15 -21.02
N ILE A 100 19.72 -1.31 -20.22
CA ILE A 100 20.15 0.07 -20.00
C ILE A 100 21.38 0.09 -19.07
N PRO A 101 22.43 0.87 -19.39
CA PRO A 101 23.59 1.00 -18.50
C PRO A 101 23.19 1.51 -17.11
N HIS A 102 23.82 0.96 -16.06
CA HIS A 102 23.56 1.25 -14.64
C HIS A 102 22.29 0.64 -14.04
N VAL A 103 21.51 -0.14 -14.79
CA VAL A 103 20.42 -0.93 -14.22
C VAL A 103 20.98 -2.23 -13.65
N GLU A 104 20.85 -2.43 -12.34
CA GLU A 104 21.35 -3.62 -11.64
C GLU A 104 20.34 -4.78 -11.68
N GLN A 105 19.05 -4.47 -11.52
CA GLN A 105 17.99 -5.47 -11.47
C GLN A 105 16.69 -4.88 -12.03
N VAL A 106 15.92 -5.70 -12.74
CA VAL A 106 14.57 -5.37 -13.20
C VAL A 106 13.68 -6.56 -12.88
N TYR A 107 12.53 -6.32 -12.28
CA TYR A 107 11.59 -7.37 -11.94
C TYR A 107 10.14 -6.89 -12.11
N PRO A 108 9.22 -7.79 -12.48
CA PRO A 108 7.79 -7.48 -12.54
C PRO A 108 7.18 -7.45 -11.14
N ILE A 109 6.24 -6.53 -10.93
CA ILE A 109 5.36 -6.50 -9.76
C ILE A 109 3.93 -6.64 -10.27
N LEU A 110 3.23 -7.69 -9.84
CA LEU A 110 1.81 -7.87 -10.15
C LEU A 110 0.98 -7.47 -8.93
N GLU A 111 0.18 -6.41 -9.07
CA GLU A 111 -0.79 -6.02 -8.05
C GLU A 111 -2.09 -6.83 -8.22
N PHE A 112 -2.62 -7.37 -7.13
CA PHE A 112 -3.89 -8.09 -7.13
C PHE A 112 -4.72 -7.77 -5.89
N GLN A 113 -6.02 -7.96 -6.02
CA GLN A 113 -6.97 -7.82 -4.93
C GLN A 113 -7.54 -9.18 -4.56
N ALA A 114 -7.81 -9.37 -3.27
CA ALA A 114 -8.45 -10.57 -2.76
C ALA A 114 -9.25 -10.23 -1.51
N ILE A 115 -10.14 -11.14 -1.10
CA ILE A 115 -10.80 -11.05 0.21
C ILE A 115 -10.29 -12.19 1.05
N ILE A 116 -9.83 -11.88 2.25
CA ILE A 116 -9.36 -12.84 3.24
C ILE A 116 -10.42 -12.95 4.34
N GLN A 117 -10.81 -14.16 4.71
CA GLN A 117 -11.77 -14.43 5.77
C GLN A 117 -11.21 -15.44 6.76
N THR A 118 -11.34 -15.16 8.04
CA THR A 118 -10.98 -16.09 9.12
C THR A 118 -11.93 -15.91 10.30
N GLY A 119 -12.49 -17.01 10.82
CA GLY A 119 -13.45 -16.95 11.92
C GLY A 119 -14.60 -15.96 11.68
N ALA A 120 -14.71 -14.98 12.58
CA ALA A 120 -15.69 -13.89 12.53
C ALA A 120 -15.19 -12.63 11.79
N TYR A 121 -14.01 -12.69 11.18
CA TYR A 121 -13.32 -11.55 10.60
C TYR A 121 -13.16 -11.68 9.08
N MET A 122 -13.15 -10.55 8.40
CA MET A 122 -12.83 -10.45 6.99
C MET A 122 -11.99 -9.20 6.71
N SER A 123 -11.10 -9.27 5.73
CA SER A 123 -10.34 -8.14 5.21
C SER A 123 -10.40 -8.16 3.69
N SER A 124 -10.60 -6.99 3.09
CA SER A 124 -10.38 -6.79 1.66
C SER A 124 -8.92 -6.43 1.46
N LEU A 125 -8.15 -7.38 0.93
CA LEU A 125 -6.76 -7.18 0.58
C LEU A 125 -6.68 -6.34 -0.69
N TYR A 126 -6.31 -5.06 -0.53
CA TYR A 126 -6.03 -4.16 -1.65
C TYR A 126 -4.53 -4.09 -2.00
N GLY A 127 -3.65 -4.42 -1.04
CA GLY A 127 -2.19 -4.38 -1.19
C GLY A 127 -1.55 -5.72 -1.56
N GLY A 128 -2.23 -6.57 -2.34
CA GLY A 128 -1.64 -7.82 -2.80
C GLY A 128 -0.56 -7.55 -3.85
N ARG A 129 0.69 -7.94 -3.58
CA ARG A 129 1.83 -7.77 -4.49
C ARG A 129 2.49 -9.12 -4.77
N ALA A 130 2.58 -9.50 -6.03
CA ALA A 130 3.29 -10.69 -6.47
C ALA A 130 4.61 -10.30 -7.11
N MET A 131 5.69 -10.94 -6.70
CA MET A 131 7.05 -10.69 -7.19
C MET A 131 7.79 -12.02 -7.38
N PRO A 132 8.84 -12.08 -8.21
CA PRO A 132 9.69 -13.26 -8.30
C PRO A 132 10.29 -13.61 -6.93
N LEU A 133 10.36 -14.90 -6.63
CA LEU A 133 10.82 -15.36 -5.32
C LEU A 133 12.27 -14.96 -5.00
N ASP A 134 13.14 -14.93 -6.02
CA ASP A 134 14.54 -14.49 -5.87
C ASP A 134 14.61 -13.03 -5.38
N VAL A 135 13.79 -12.16 -5.97
CA VAL A 135 13.71 -10.75 -5.60
C VAL A 135 13.15 -10.59 -4.19
N LEU A 136 12.10 -11.35 -3.84
CA LEU A 136 11.55 -11.34 -2.48
C LEU A 136 12.62 -11.70 -1.45
N ARG A 137 13.43 -12.72 -1.71
CA ARG A 137 14.51 -13.15 -0.81
C ARG A 137 15.65 -12.15 -0.71
N ASP A 138 15.90 -11.39 -1.77
CA ASP A 138 16.91 -10.31 -1.80
C ASP A 138 16.44 -9.06 -1.05
N MET A 139 15.12 -8.88 -0.87
CA MET A 139 14.59 -7.82 -0.02
C MET A 139 14.91 -8.19 1.43
N ASN A 140 15.94 -7.55 2.01
CA ASN A 140 16.46 -7.82 3.35
C ASN A 140 15.49 -7.38 4.47
N TRP A 141 14.28 -7.92 4.47
CA TRP A 141 13.23 -7.65 5.45
C TRP A 141 13.32 -8.61 6.63
N GLU A 142 13.03 -8.08 7.82
CA GLU A 142 13.01 -8.86 9.06
C GLU A 142 11.64 -9.50 9.27
N PHE A 143 11.61 -10.72 9.79
CA PHE A 143 10.38 -11.45 10.10
C PHE A 143 10.14 -11.46 11.61
N ALA A 144 8.90 -11.18 12.03
CA ALA A 144 8.45 -11.46 13.39
C ALA A 144 8.23 -12.96 13.57
N GLU A 145 7.64 -13.61 12.56
CA GLU A 145 7.35 -15.04 12.56
C GLU A 145 7.44 -15.61 11.14
N GLY A 146 7.88 -16.87 11.03
CA GLY A 146 7.99 -17.55 9.73
C GLY A 146 9.17 -17.06 8.88
N GLY A 147 8.96 -16.97 7.57
CA GLY A 147 9.98 -16.55 6.61
C GLY A 147 9.45 -16.41 5.18
N TRP A 148 10.36 -16.49 4.21
CA TRP A 148 10.00 -16.42 2.79
C TRP A 148 9.19 -17.63 2.33
N PRO A 149 8.35 -17.48 1.29
CA PRO A 149 7.67 -18.60 0.67
C PRO A 149 8.66 -19.67 0.20
N ASN A 150 8.24 -20.93 0.31
CA ASN A 150 9.00 -22.04 -0.23
C ASN A 150 8.85 -22.09 -1.76
N GLU A 151 9.89 -22.57 -2.44
CA GLU A 151 9.78 -22.92 -3.86
C GLU A 151 8.82 -24.09 -4.01
N GLY A 152 7.68 -23.85 -4.67
CA GLY A 152 6.66 -24.88 -4.79
C GLY A 152 5.41 -24.46 -5.54
N GLU A 153 4.51 -25.43 -5.69
CA GLU A 153 3.23 -25.21 -6.37
C GLU A 153 2.21 -24.47 -5.51
N GLU A 154 2.34 -24.54 -4.19
CA GLU A 154 1.39 -23.93 -3.26
C GLU A 154 1.68 -22.45 -3.07
N LEU A 155 0.64 -21.62 -3.30
CA LEU A 155 0.68 -20.20 -3.00
C LEU A 155 0.77 -19.99 -1.49
N GLN A 156 1.71 -19.16 -1.05
CA GLN A 156 1.84 -18.75 0.34
C GLN A 156 1.92 -17.22 0.42
N PHE A 157 1.40 -16.65 1.50
CA PHE A 157 1.42 -15.21 1.74
C PHE A 157 2.45 -14.79 2.79
N VAL A 158 3.17 -13.71 2.50
CA VAL A 158 3.95 -12.97 3.49
C VAL A 158 3.19 -11.71 3.85
N TYR A 159 2.79 -11.59 5.12
CA TYR A 159 1.98 -10.46 5.58
C TYR A 159 2.86 -9.34 6.14
N GLY A 160 2.53 -8.10 5.76
CA GLY A 160 3.06 -6.91 6.43
C GLY A 160 2.60 -6.79 7.88
N ASN A 161 3.35 -6.04 8.70
CA ASN A 161 3.09 -5.87 10.13
C ASN A 161 1.75 -5.18 10.45
N MET A 162 1.17 -4.42 9.52
CA MET A 162 -0.07 -3.68 9.73
C MET A 162 -1.29 -4.32 9.07
N VAL A 163 -1.15 -5.45 8.35
CA VAL A 163 -2.28 -6.10 7.65
C VAL A 163 -3.42 -6.47 8.60
N LEU A 164 -3.13 -6.78 9.87
CA LEU A 164 -4.15 -7.06 10.88
C LEU A 164 -5.05 -5.85 11.19
N GLN A 165 -4.62 -4.62 10.94
CA GLN A 165 -5.40 -3.40 11.18
C GLN A 165 -6.56 -3.26 10.19
N ASP A 166 -6.44 -3.87 9.00
CA ASP A 166 -7.46 -3.83 7.95
C ASP A 166 -8.57 -4.88 8.10
N PHE A 167 -8.46 -5.75 9.11
CA PHE A 167 -9.50 -6.73 9.40
C PHE A 167 -10.72 -6.07 10.05
N GLN A 168 -11.88 -6.48 9.55
CA GLN A 168 -13.19 -6.03 9.95
C GLN A 168 -14.02 -7.21 10.44
N ASP A 169 -15.04 -6.95 11.24
CA ASP A 169 -16.07 -7.95 11.54
C ASP A 169 -16.84 -8.31 10.26
N LEU A 170 -17.47 -9.49 10.20
CA LEU A 170 -18.38 -9.88 9.11
C LEU A 170 -19.54 -8.89 8.90
N ARG A 171 -19.82 -8.06 9.91
CA ARG A 171 -20.80 -6.97 9.88
C ARG A 171 -20.28 -5.68 9.21
N GLY A 172 -19.00 -5.65 8.80
CA GLY A 172 -18.36 -4.50 8.15
C GLY A 172 -17.83 -3.43 9.11
N ASN A 173 -17.73 -3.73 10.40
CA ASN A 173 -17.17 -2.78 11.37
C ASN A 173 -15.64 -2.90 11.39
N ALA A 174 -14.93 -1.80 11.11
CA ALA A 174 -13.48 -1.75 11.21
C ALA A 174 -13.04 -1.81 12.68
N ILE A 175 -12.46 -2.94 13.10
CA ILE A 175 -12.24 -3.24 14.52
C ILE A 175 -11.15 -2.35 15.10
N TYR A 176 -9.98 -2.34 14.47
CA TYR A 176 -8.83 -1.55 14.91
C TYR A 176 -9.17 -0.05 14.93
N TRP A 177 -9.70 0.47 13.82
CA TRP A 177 -10.05 1.87 13.68
C TRP A 177 -11.20 2.35 14.59
N SER A 178 -12.06 1.43 15.06
CA SER A 178 -13.15 1.78 15.99
C SER A 178 -12.78 1.58 17.46
N THR A 179 -11.89 0.64 17.77
CA THR A 179 -11.62 0.20 19.16
C THR A 179 -10.19 0.42 19.63
N GLY A 180 -9.25 0.68 18.71
CA GLY A 180 -7.82 0.71 18.98
C GLY A 180 -7.22 -0.64 19.34
N LYS A 181 -7.94 -1.74 19.11
CA LYS A 181 -7.47 -3.12 19.39
C LYS A 181 -7.38 -3.92 18.11
N LEU A 182 -6.29 -4.66 17.97
CA LEU A 182 -6.16 -5.65 16.89
C LEU A 182 -7.19 -6.78 17.10
N PRO A 183 -7.69 -7.38 16.01
CA PRO A 183 -8.47 -8.60 16.10
C PRO A 183 -7.61 -9.75 16.62
N ASP A 184 -8.24 -10.69 17.33
CA ASP A 184 -7.61 -11.90 17.82
C ASP A 184 -7.52 -12.92 16.68
N ILE A 185 -6.48 -12.74 15.84
CA ILE A 185 -6.19 -13.56 14.66
C ILE A 185 -4.71 -13.90 14.68
N ASP A 186 -4.41 -15.18 14.58
CA ASP A 186 -3.06 -15.66 14.35
C ASP A 186 -2.85 -15.87 12.84
N LEU A 187 -2.14 -14.93 12.19
CA LEU A 187 -1.92 -14.98 10.74
C LEU A 187 -1.19 -16.25 10.28
N MET A 188 -0.36 -16.86 11.14
CA MET A 188 0.44 -18.03 10.78
C MET A 188 -0.31 -19.33 11.01
N ASN A 189 -1.09 -19.43 12.08
CA ASN A 189 -1.71 -20.68 12.51
C ASN A 189 -3.21 -20.78 12.14
N ASP A 190 -3.91 -19.66 11.98
CA ASP A 190 -5.32 -19.69 11.63
C ASP A 190 -5.55 -20.00 10.15
N LYS A 191 -6.68 -20.66 9.87
CA LYS A 191 -7.06 -21.01 8.50
C LYS A 191 -7.65 -19.81 7.77
N MET A 192 -6.82 -19.18 6.95
CA MET A 192 -7.20 -18.04 6.12
C MET A 192 -7.87 -18.51 4.82
N PHE A 193 -9.14 -18.13 4.63
CA PHE A 193 -9.87 -18.36 3.38
C PHE A 193 -9.75 -17.15 2.47
N THR A 194 -9.09 -17.32 1.33
CA THR A 194 -8.89 -16.28 0.31
C THR A 194 -9.87 -16.46 -0.85
N VAL A 195 -10.47 -15.36 -1.27
CA VAL A 195 -11.33 -15.24 -2.45
C VAL A 195 -10.69 -14.26 -3.42
N PHE A 196 -10.25 -14.76 -4.57
CA PHE A 196 -9.63 -13.94 -5.62
C PHE A 196 -10.64 -13.29 -6.57
N ASP A 197 -11.83 -13.89 -6.72
CA ASP A 197 -12.92 -13.33 -7.52
C ASP A 197 -13.75 -12.37 -6.65
N VAL A 198 -13.20 -11.17 -6.44
CA VAL A 198 -13.78 -10.11 -5.59
C VAL A 198 -15.13 -9.64 -6.17
N GLU A 199 -15.21 -9.47 -7.49
CA GLU A 199 -16.45 -9.05 -8.16
C GLU A 199 -17.59 -10.06 -7.94
N ALA A 200 -17.33 -11.37 -8.10
CA ALA A 200 -18.34 -12.37 -7.82
C ALA A 200 -18.70 -12.43 -6.32
N TYR A 201 -17.74 -12.16 -5.43
CA TYR A 201 -18.01 -12.09 -4.01
C TYR A 201 -18.97 -10.95 -3.68
N GLU A 202 -18.69 -9.75 -4.20
CA GLU A 202 -19.53 -8.58 -4.01
C GLU A 202 -20.91 -8.76 -4.65
N ALA A 203 -20.98 -9.30 -5.87
CA ALA A 203 -22.25 -9.63 -6.52
C ALA A 203 -23.08 -10.64 -5.71
N SER A 204 -22.42 -11.61 -5.04
CA SER A 204 -23.11 -12.55 -4.16
C SER A 204 -23.63 -11.92 -2.87
N LYS A 205 -23.04 -10.79 -2.43
CA LYS A 205 -23.55 -9.96 -1.32
C LYS A 205 -24.61 -8.95 -1.78
N GLY A 206 -24.52 -8.48 -3.03
CA GLY A 206 -25.37 -7.45 -3.64
C GLY A 206 -26.83 -7.83 -3.90
N GLY A 207 -27.27 -9.03 -3.50
CA GLY A 207 -28.70 -9.35 -3.37
C GLY A 207 -29.45 -8.54 -2.31
N SER A 208 -28.73 -7.72 -1.52
CA SER A 208 -29.30 -6.74 -0.60
C SER A 208 -28.65 -5.36 -0.76
N GLY A 209 -29.19 -4.55 -1.68
CA GLY A 209 -29.18 -3.10 -1.55
C GLY A 209 -28.20 -2.32 -2.43
N GLN A 210 -28.80 -1.47 -3.27
CA GLN A 210 -28.25 -0.22 -3.83
C GLN A 210 -27.43 -0.32 -5.13
N SER A 211 -28.15 -0.59 -6.24
CA SER A 211 -27.79 -0.02 -7.54
C SER A 211 -27.94 1.50 -7.47
N SER A 212 -26.84 2.24 -7.36
CA SER A 212 -26.84 3.68 -7.59
C SER A 212 -27.10 3.95 -9.08
N GLU A 213 -28.37 4.11 -9.45
CA GLU A 213 -28.73 4.80 -10.68
C GLU A 213 -28.25 6.26 -10.56
N THR A 214 -27.20 6.60 -11.28
CA THR A 214 -26.81 8.01 -11.46
C THR A 214 -27.78 8.63 -12.47
N ALA A 215 -28.86 9.23 -11.98
CA ALA A 215 -29.74 10.03 -12.82
C ALA A 215 -29.03 11.34 -13.20
N VAL A 216 -28.66 11.49 -14.48
CA VAL A 216 -28.14 12.75 -15.01
C VAL A 216 -29.34 13.65 -15.34
N ALA A 217 -29.57 14.67 -14.52
CA ALA A 217 -30.54 15.72 -14.82
C ALA A 217 -29.93 16.72 -15.82
N VAL A 218 -30.47 16.81 -17.03
CA VAL A 218 -30.12 17.87 -18.00
C VAL A 218 -31.15 18.99 -17.86
N ALA A 219 -30.69 20.20 -17.55
CA ALA A 219 -31.55 21.37 -17.48
C ALA A 219 -31.98 21.80 -18.89
N GLY A 220 -33.29 21.79 -19.17
CA GLY A 220 -33.84 22.34 -20.39
C GLY A 220 -33.78 23.88 -20.39
N SER A 221 -33.57 24.48 -21.56
CA SER A 221 -33.39 25.93 -21.74
C SER A 221 -34.60 26.80 -21.38
N ASP A 222 -35.75 26.21 -21.05
CA ASP A 222 -36.98 26.93 -20.67
C ASP A 222 -37.33 26.76 -19.17
N GLY A 223 -36.37 26.36 -18.33
CA GLY A 223 -36.55 26.27 -16.88
C GLY A 223 -37.41 25.09 -16.39
N GLY A 224 -37.73 24.14 -17.26
CA GLY A 224 -38.33 22.85 -16.91
C GLY A 224 -37.28 21.75 -16.77
N VAL A 225 -37.31 21.04 -15.63
CA VAL A 225 -36.52 19.81 -15.44
C VAL A 225 -37.22 18.66 -16.17
N VAL A 226 -36.59 18.12 -17.21
CA VAL A 226 -37.07 16.92 -17.92
C VAL A 226 -36.20 15.75 -17.49
N ILE A 227 -36.80 14.77 -16.80
CA ILE A 227 -36.14 13.50 -16.47
C ILE A 227 -36.43 12.53 -17.62
N THR A 228 -35.45 12.28 -18.49
CA THR A 228 -35.54 11.22 -19.51
C THR A 228 -34.90 9.95 -18.97
N GLY A 229 -35.70 9.06 -18.39
CA GLY A 229 -35.31 7.67 -18.17
C GLY A 229 -35.33 6.92 -19.51
N THR A 230 -34.18 6.39 -19.93
CA THR A 230 -34.11 5.43 -21.05
C THR A 230 -33.47 4.15 -20.54
N GLY A 231 -34.20 3.05 -20.59
CA GLY A 231 -33.69 1.73 -20.22
C GLY A 231 -34.78 0.81 -19.67
N SER A 232 -35.45 0.10 -20.58
CA SER A 232 -36.38 -0.97 -20.26
C SER A 232 -35.73 -2.03 -19.38
N ALA A 233 -36.36 -2.36 -18.25
CA ALA A 233 -36.07 -3.57 -17.49
C ALA A 233 -36.56 -4.77 -18.29
N ASP A 234 -35.68 -5.37 -19.10
CA ASP A 234 -35.92 -6.69 -19.68
C ASP A 234 -35.66 -7.72 -18.59
N GLY A 235 -36.74 -8.43 -18.22
CA GLY A 235 -36.74 -9.48 -17.21
C GLY A 235 -36.05 -10.75 -17.72
N GLY A 236 -34.73 -10.69 -17.89
CA GLY A 236 -33.89 -11.87 -18.02
C GLY A 236 -33.62 -12.43 -16.62
N SER A 237 -34.08 -13.64 -16.34
CA SER A 237 -33.73 -14.41 -15.14
C SER A 237 -32.21 -14.51 -14.97
N GLN A 238 -31.61 -13.56 -14.24
CA GLN A 238 -30.23 -13.63 -13.79
C GLN A 238 -30.17 -14.71 -12.71
N GLN A 239 -29.61 -15.85 -13.11
CA GLN A 239 -29.23 -16.94 -12.23
C GLN A 239 -28.42 -16.35 -11.06
N ALA A 240 -28.88 -16.58 -9.83
CA ALA A 240 -28.23 -16.03 -8.64
C ALA A 240 -26.70 -16.25 -8.73
N PRO A 241 -25.88 -15.19 -8.60
CA PRO A 241 -24.44 -15.31 -8.80
C PRO A 241 -23.91 -16.39 -7.85
N GLN A 242 -23.29 -17.44 -8.40
CA GLN A 242 -22.69 -18.49 -7.59
C GLN A 242 -21.62 -17.86 -6.69
N ALA A 243 -21.73 -18.11 -5.39
CA ALA A 243 -20.74 -17.65 -4.42
C ALA A 243 -19.34 -18.10 -4.87
N PRO A 244 -18.35 -17.19 -4.90
CA PRO A 244 -17.04 -17.51 -5.40
C PRO A 244 -16.36 -18.57 -4.54
N LYS A 245 -15.48 -19.34 -5.18
CA LYS A 245 -14.71 -20.39 -4.49
C LYS A 245 -13.76 -19.74 -3.50
N LYS A 246 -13.76 -20.29 -2.28
CA LYS A 246 -12.79 -19.97 -1.24
C LYS A 246 -11.61 -20.93 -1.34
N TYR A 247 -10.41 -20.41 -1.20
CA TYR A 247 -9.18 -21.18 -1.20
C TYR A 247 -8.44 -20.97 0.10
N ILE A 248 -7.83 -22.01 0.65
CA ILE A 248 -6.99 -21.86 1.82
C ILE A 248 -5.59 -21.51 1.30
N VAL A 249 -5.09 -20.35 1.70
CA VAL A 249 -3.73 -19.90 1.37
C VAL A 249 -2.96 -19.78 2.69
N PRO A 250 -1.97 -20.65 2.94
CA PRO A 250 -1.18 -20.58 4.16
C PRO A 250 -0.30 -19.33 4.17
N ALA A 251 0.03 -18.87 5.37
CA ALA A 251 1.08 -17.87 5.55
C ALA A 251 2.46 -18.54 5.46
N ALA A 252 3.40 -17.88 4.79
CA ALA A 252 4.82 -18.21 4.85
C ALA A 252 5.52 -17.46 6.00
N GLY A 253 5.11 -16.21 6.24
CA GLY A 253 5.70 -15.38 7.29
C GLY A 253 4.93 -14.09 7.54
N VAL A 254 5.25 -13.46 8.67
CA VAL A 254 4.77 -12.15 9.07
C VAL A 254 5.99 -11.26 9.31
N LEU A 255 6.03 -10.11 8.64
CA LEU A 255 7.15 -9.17 8.73
C LEU A 255 7.18 -8.46 10.07
N ALA A 256 8.39 -8.16 10.54
CA ALA A 256 8.63 -7.51 11.82
C ALA A 256 8.20 -6.04 11.79
N GLY A 257 7.58 -5.60 12.88
CA GLY A 257 7.19 -4.22 13.13
C GLY A 257 6.02 -4.15 14.11
N ASP A 258 5.95 -3.05 14.84
CA ASP A 258 4.81 -2.74 15.71
C ASP A 258 3.66 -2.14 14.90
N GLN A 259 2.53 -1.88 15.57
CA GLN A 259 1.34 -1.25 14.97
C GLN A 259 1.55 0.21 14.54
N ASP A 260 2.67 0.81 14.93
CA ASP A 260 3.06 2.18 14.60
C ASP A 260 4.35 2.24 13.76
N ASP A 261 4.92 1.09 13.39
CA ASP A 261 6.15 0.99 12.61
C ASP A 261 5.81 0.98 11.12
N TYR A 262 5.73 2.17 10.53
CA TYR A 262 5.36 2.37 9.13
C TYR A 262 6.56 2.13 8.21
N LYS A 263 6.52 1.01 7.49
CA LYS A 263 7.49 0.61 6.48
C LYS A 263 6.80 0.37 5.14
N GLU A 264 7.57 0.29 4.06
CA GLU A 264 7.04 0.06 2.71
C GLU A 264 6.16 -1.21 2.63
N TYR A 265 6.51 -2.24 3.40
CA TYR A 265 5.81 -3.51 3.42
C TYR A 265 4.61 -3.57 4.36
N SER A 266 4.33 -2.54 5.16
CA SER A 266 3.42 -2.66 6.30
C SER A 266 1.98 -3.04 5.96
N TRP A 267 1.42 -2.45 4.89
CA TRP A 267 0.03 -2.67 4.45
C TRP A 267 -0.10 -3.70 3.34
N ASN A 268 1.03 -4.19 2.82
CA ASN A 268 1.05 -5.06 1.66
C ASN A 268 1.14 -6.54 2.08
N THR A 269 0.60 -7.41 1.25
CA THR A 269 0.78 -8.85 1.36
C THR A 269 1.51 -9.35 0.12
N TYR A 270 2.61 -10.05 0.33
CA TYR A 270 3.51 -10.49 -0.73
C TYR A 270 3.34 -11.97 -1.04
N CYS A 271 3.54 -12.34 -2.30
CA CYS A 271 3.60 -13.74 -2.70
C CYS A 271 4.50 -13.94 -3.92
N ASP A 272 4.87 -15.20 -4.17
CA ASP A 272 5.54 -15.59 -5.40
C ASP A 272 4.60 -15.40 -6.60
N ILE A 273 5.09 -14.68 -7.61
CA ILE A 273 4.36 -14.39 -8.85
C ILE A 273 4.00 -15.68 -9.60
N GLU A 274 4.89 -16.67 -9.65
CA GLU A 274 4.61 -17.89 -10.41
C GLU A 274 3.54 -18.75 -9.73
N ALA A 275 3.59 -18.85 -8.40
CA ALA A 275 2.55 -19.51 -7.61
C ALA A 275 1.20 -18.82 -7.77
N LEU A 276 1.18 -17.49 -7.80
CA LEU A 276 -0.05 -16.71 -8.02
C LEU A 276 -0.61 -16.95 -9.42
N GLU A 277 0.22 -16.95 -10.46
CA GLU A 277 -0.21 -17.25 -11.81
C GLU A 277 -0.86 -18.63 -11.94
N ARG A 278 -0.25 -19.67 -11.34
CA ARG A 278 -0.81 -21.02 -11.31
C ARG A 278 -2.17 -21.02 -10.63
N MET A 279 -2.30 -20.29 -9.53
CA MET A 279 -3.56 -20.14 -8.81
C MET A 279 -4.61 -19.43 -9.66
N PHE A 280 -4.26 -18.33 -10.33
CA PHE A 280 -5.19 -17.57 -11.17
C PHE A 280 -5.65 -18.39 -12.39
N LYS A 281 -4.75 -19.14 -13.03
CA LYS A 281 -5.12 -20.08 -14.11
C LYS A 281 -6.13 -21.13 -13.64
N LYS A 282 -6.07 -21.56 -12.37
CA LYS A 282 -7.04 -22.49 -11.76
C LYS A 282 -8.37 -21.81 -11.41
N VAL A 283 -8.33 -20.60 -10.86
CA VAL A 283 -9.50 -19.83 -10.42
C VAL A 283 -10.32 -19.32 -11.60
N PHE A 284 -9.65 -18.72 -12.59
CA PHE A 284 -10.24 -18.00 -13.71
C PHE A 284 -10.20 -18.81 -15.03
N LYS A 285 -10.10 -20.14 -14.98
CA LYS A 285 -9.98 -21.01 -16.17
C LYS A 285 -10.96 -20.70 -17.31
N ASN A 286 -12.16 -20.20 -16.99
CA ASN A 286 -13.22 -19.84 -17.96
C ASN A 286 -13.72 -18.40 -17.79
N LYS A 287 -12.94 -17.51 -17.14
CA LYS A 287 -13.32 -16.13 -16.85
C LYS A 287 -12.15 -15.20 -17.15
N PRO A 288 -12.39 -13.93 -17.51
CA PRO A 288 -11.31 -12.95 -17.56
C PRO A 288 -10.66 -12.82 -16.18
N ILE A 289 -9.32 -12.77 -16.16
CA ILE A 289 -8.59 -12.38 -14.96
C ILE A 289 -8.82 -10.86 -14.78
N PRO A 290 -9.20 -10.41 -13.57
CA PRO A 290 -9.39 -8.98 -13.30
C PRO A 290 -8.15 -8.17 -13.68
N GLY A 291 -8.36 -7.07 -14.42
CA GLY A 291 -7.28 -6.17 -14.85
C GLY A 291 -6.49 -6.60 -16.10
N GLN A 292 -6.68 -7.82 -16.63
CA GLN A 292 -6.06 -8.22 -17.90
C GLN A 292 -6.96 -7.92 -19.11
N PRO A 293 -6.40 -7.39 -20.22
CA PRO A 293 -7.16 -7.24 -21.46
C PRO A 293 -7.45 -8.61 -22.08
N LEU A 294 -8.71 -8.84 -22.42
CA LEU A 294 -9.15 -10.02 -23.17
C LEU A 294 -8.49 -10.02 -24.55
N ARG A 295 -7.73 -11.07 -24.89
CA ARG A 295 -7.30 -11.28 -26.28
C ARG A 295 -8.55 -11.61 -27.11
N LYS A 296 -8.52 -11.34 -28.43
CA LYS A 296 -9.64 -11.66 -29.36
C LYS A 296 -10.10 -13.14 -29.33
N ASN A 297 -9.33 -14.02 -28.69
CA ASN A 297 -9.60 -15.45 -28.59
C ASN A 297 -10.15 -15.89 -27.21
N GLY A 298 -10.44 -14.95 -26.30
CA GLY A 298 -10.84 -15.24 -24.92
C GLY A 298 -9.63 -15.26 -24.00
#